data_AF-A0A645C9M0-F1
#
_entry.id   AF-A0A645C9M0-F1
#
_cell.length_a   1.000
_cell.length_b   1.000
_cell.length_c   1.000
_cell.angle_alpha   90.00
_cell.angle_beta   90.00
_cell.angle_gamma   90.00
#
_symmetry.space_group_name_H-M   'P 1'
#
loop_
_entity.id
_entity.type
_entity.pdbx_description
1 polymer ?
#
loop_
_entity_poly.entity_id
_entity_poly.type
_entity_poly.pdbx_seq_one_letter_code
_entity_poly.pdbx_strand_id
1 'polypeptide(L)'
;MLESSTGLKPAELQVNAGPQYASTFTLPAEDTAMDVTPVQASDYMFEVNPPVVNLGTNTITVDSAAILKAYAVEHNIANGFVEAEKSKAQIEKEESWWTRNVSTPLGGFIKTNFGEENAGKEVHKMNGNARLVAVKLSKAPAEGEKIVLNTSLKNGDKSIFLAYGERITFTSENWDKPAYLLVQVDPKLDHETSASFKGLSGNISFAWSVTFFILAGFFLAIALYHKFILPKPVTDKPAKEVTARNIFKEFFETFASFFKKKQIWIAIAFLLLYRLPEAQLVKLISPFLLDAREVGGMGLTTGQVGLVYGTIGILGLTLGGIIGGILAAKGGLKKWLWPMAWSISLTCATFVYLSVFQPESLFVINLCVFVEQFGYGFGFTAYMLYMIYFAAGEHKTAHYAICTAFMALGMMMPGMMAGWLQELIGYENFFWWVMICCVTTIAVTAFIKVDDSFGRKQAEVKA
;
A
#
# COMPACT_ATOMS: atom_id res chain seq x y z
N MET A 1 -1.39 18.01 0.83
CA MET A 1 -2.84 17.77 0.88
C MET A 1 -3.53 19.12 0.99
N LEU A 2 -4.56 19.37 0.17
CA LEU A 2 -5.42 20.55 0.26
C LEU A 2 -6.36 20.40 1.48
N GLU A 3 -5.80 20.36 2.68
CA GLU A 3 -6.61 20.63 3.86
C GLU A 3 -6.81 22.14 3.89
N SER A 4 -7.94 22.60 3.34
CA SER A 4 -8.37 23.98 3.51
C SER A 4 -8.56 24.21 5.00
N SER A 5 -7.58 24.86 5.64
CA SER A 5 -7.71 25.33 7.02
C SER A 5 -9.03 26.10 7.13
N THR A 6 -9.91 25.71 8.05
CA THR A 6 -11.17 26.41 8.30
C THR A 6 -10.98 27.81 8.91
N GLY A 7 -9.79 28.41 8.78
CA GLY A 7 -9.40 29.67 9.41
C GLY A 7 -8.97 29.53 10.87
N LEU A 8 -9.11 28.34 11.47
CA LEU A 8 -8.74 28.10 12.87
C LEU A 8 -7.22 28.04 13.04
N LYS A 9 -6.74 28.50 14.20
CA LYS A 9 -5.32 28.36 14.55
C LYS A 9 -5.00 26.86 14.64
N PRO A 10 -4.00 26.38 13.90
CA PRO A 10 -3.65 24.98 13.90
C PRO A 10 -3.16 24.55 15.28
N ALA A 11 -3.55 23.35 15.71
CA ALA A 11 -2.93 22.73 16.88
C ALA A 11 -1.47 22.44 16.52
N GLU A 12 -0.52 22.85 17.36
CA GLU A 12 0.90 22.53 17.15
C GLU A 12 1.40 21.65 18.29
N LEU A 13 2.05 20.55 17.92
CA LEU A 13 2.66 19.60 18.83
C LEU A 13 4.08 19.35 18.37
N GLN A 14 5.05 19.68 19.20
CA GLN A 14 6.46 19.36 18.94
C GLN A 14 6.86 18.13 19.74
N VAL A 15 7.52 17.20 19.09
CA VAL A 15 8.03 15.97 19.71
C VAL A 15 9.53 15.90 19.47
N ASN A 16 10.32 15.84 20.53
CA ASN A 16 11.74 15.60 20.48
C ASN A 16 12.01 14.20 21.02
N ALA A 17 12.80 13.41 20.30
CA ALA A 17 13.21 12.10 20.72
C ALA A 17 14.74 12.03 20.80
N GLY A 18 15.25 11.31 21.79
CA GLY A 18 16.70 11.17 21.95
C GLY A 18 17.08 10.34 23.19
N PRO A 19 18.30 9.77 23.22
CA PRO A 19 18.78 8.94 24.33
C PRO A 19 18.83 9.66 25.69
N GLN A 20 18.94 10.98 25.66
CA GLN A 20 19.03 11.85 26.83
C GLN A 20 17.70 12.03 27.59
N TYR A 21 16.56 11.70 26.96
CA TYR A 21 15.25 11.86 27.56
C TYR A 21 14.83 10.59 28.33
N ALA A 22 14.07 10.78 29.41
CA ALA A 22 13.60 9.66 30.23
C ALA A 22 12.53 8.83 29.51
N SER A 23 12.53 7.53 29.78
CA SER A 23 11.49 6.59 29.34
C SER A 23 10.50 6.38 30.47
N THR A 24 9.52 7.27 30.59
CA THR A 24 8.53 7.22 31.67
C THR A 24 7.18 6.73 31.14
N PHE A 25 6.75 5.56 31.64
CA PHE A 25 5.36 5.13 31.51
C PHE A 25 4.52 5.91 32.53
N THR A 26 3.70 6.85 32.05
CA THR A 26 2.80 7.63 32.89
C THR A 26 1.43 7.68 32.25
N LEU A 27 0.43 7.09 32.92
CA LEU A 27 -0.97 7.36 32.60
C LEU A 27 -1.32 8.78 33.10
N PRO A 28 -2.16 9.53 32.36
CA PRO A 28 -2.72 10.77 32.87
C PRO A 28 -3.45 10.49 34.19
N ALA A 29 -3.25 11.32 35.20
CA ALA A 29 -4.10 11.27 36.39
C ALA A 29 -5.53 11.64 35.96
N GLU A 30 -6.54 10.93 36.46
CA GLU A 30 -7.96 11.18 36.14
C GLU A 30 -8.38 12.64 36.37
N ASP A 31 -7.66 13.36 37.25
CA ASP A 31 -7.85 14.77 37.61
C ASP A 31 -6.75 15.72 37.07
N THR A 32 -6.03 15.39 36.00
CA THR A 32 -5.32 16.43 35.23
C THR A 32 -6.33 17.24 34.42
N ALA A 33 -7.22 17.94 35.13
CA ALA A 33 -7.99 19.03 34.60
C ALA A 33 -6.99 19.98 33.94
N MET A 34 -7.01 20.06 32.61
CA MET A 34 -6.48 21.24 31.95
C MET A 34 -7.28 22.40 32.53
N ASP A 35 -6.65 23.19 33.40
CA ASP A 35 -7.28 24.35 34.02
C ASP A 35 -7.89 25.19 32.89
N VAL A 36 -9.23 25.20 32.86
CA VAL A 36 -10.00 25.98 31.91
C VAL A 36 -9.86 27.42 32.38
N THR A 37 -8.73 28.04 32.07
CA THR A 37 -8.71 29.50 32.02
C THR A 37 -9.46 29.80 30.73
N PRO A 38 -10.69 30.34 30.78
CA PRO A 38 -11.43 30.62 29.56
C PRO A 38 -10.68 31.76 28.87
N VAL A 39 -9.81 31.41 27.91
CA VAL A 39 -9.28 32.41 27.02
C VAL A 39 -10.48 32.87 26.20
N GLN A 40 -10.87 34.14 26.33
CA GLN A 40 -11.81 34.80 25.43
C GLN A 40 -11.20 34.84 24.01
N ALA A 41 -11.08 33.69 23.37
CA ALA A 41 -10.71 33.56 21.98
C ALA A 41 -11.97 33.74 21.15
N SER A 42 -11.92 34.63 20.15
CA SER A 42 -13.01 34.86 19.20
C SER A 42 -13.29 33.64 18.32
N ASP A 43 -12.27 32.78 18.12
CA ASP A 43 -12.29 31.62 17.23
C ASP A 43 -12.01 30.32 17.99
N TYR A 44 -12.48 29.19 17.45
CA TYR A 44 -12.18 27.87 17.98
C TYR A 44 -10.65 27.62 17.97
N MET A 45 -10.10 27.15 19.09
CA MET A 45 -8.67 26.83 19.22
C MET A 45 -8.53 25.44 19.83
N PHE A 46 -7.61 24.65 19.29
CA PHE A 46 -7.21 23.40 19.90
C PHE A 46 -6.10 23.66 20.89
N GLU A 47 -6.33 23.28 22.14
CA GLU A 47 -5.34 23.37 23.21
C GLU A 47 -4.67 22.01 23.36
N VAL A 48 -3.36 21.96 23.14
CA VAL A 48 -2.55 20.73 23.22
C VAL A 48 -1.71 20.79 24.48
N ASN A 49 -1.79 19.76 25.32
CA ASN A 49 -1.01 19.66 26.55
C ASN A 49 -0.36 18.28 26.71
N PRO A 50 0.98 18.21 26.85
CA PRO A 50 1.94 19.31 26.70
C PRO A 50 2.14 19.68 25.21
N PRO A 51 2.44 20.95 24.88
CA PRO A 51 2.72 21.38 23.50
C PRO A 51 4.09 20.89 22.99
N VAL A 52 5.01 20.58 23.91
CA VAL A 52 6.30 19.97 23.61
C VAL A 52 6.44 18.66 24.40
N VAL A 53 6.63 17.57 23.67
CA VAL A 53 6.82 16.22 24.20
C VAL A 53 8.27 15.81 24.00
N ASN A 54 8.93 15.40 25.08
CA ASN A 54 10.25 14.79 25.01
C ASN A 54 10.12 13.29 25.30
N LEU A 55 10.66 12.44 24.42
CA LEU A 55 10.59 10.98 24.50
C LEU A 55 11.99 10.36 24.47
N GLY A 56 12.30 9.52 25.46
CA GLY A 56 13.50 8.69 25.42
C GLY A 56 13.44 7.68 24.28
N THR A 57 14.59 7.36 23.68
CA THR A 57 14.69 6.31 22.65
C THR A 57 14.65 4.89 23.21
N ASN A 58 14.83 4.70 24.53
CA ASN A 58 14.76 3.35 25.12
C ASN A 58 13.34 2.80 24.99
N THR A 59 13.25 1.53 24.57
CA THR A 59 11.99 0.83 24.37
C THR A 59 11.24 0.59 25.69
N ILE A 60 9.91 0.68 25.64
CA ILE A 60 8.98 0.29 26.72
C ILE A 60 8.44 -1.10 26.44
N THR A 61 7.72 -1.75 27.37
CA THR A 61 7.16 -3.07 27.03
C THR A 61 5.99 -2.99 26.03
N VAL A 62 5.73 -4.04 25.25
CA VAL A 62 4.54 -4.07 24.37
C VAL A 62 3.25 -3.95 25.17
N ASP A 63 3.18 -4.58 26.35
CA ASP A 63 2.04 -4.44 27.25
C ASP A 63 1.87 -2.98 27.70
N SER A 64 2.97 -2.30 28.06
CA SER A 64 2.93 -0.87 28.41
C SER A 64 2.42 0.00 27.25
N ALA A 65 2.92 -0.22 26.03
CA ALA A 65 2.46 0.51 24.85
C ALA A 65 0.98 0.21 24.54
N ALA A 66 0.57 -1.05 24.68
CA ALA A 66 -0.81 -1.48 24.49
C ALA A 66 -1.74 -0.86 25.54
N ILE A 67 -1.33 -0.75 26.80
CA ILE A 67 -2.09 -0.09 27.86
C ILE A 67 -2.30 1.40 27.54
N LEU A 68 -1.26 2.11 27.09
CA LEU A 68 -1.41 3.52 26.69
C LEU A 68 -2.39 3.68 25.53
N LYS A 69 -2.29 2.79 24.53
CA LYS A 69 -3.20 2.80 23.38
C LYS A 69 -4.63 2.46 23.80
N ALA A 70 -4.82 1.43 24.62
CA ALA A 70 -6.13 1.03 25.14
C ALA A 70 -6.77 2.16 25.93
N TYR A 71 -6.02 2.80 26.83
CA TYR A 71 -6.49 3.96 27.59
C TYR A 71 -7.01 5.08 26.66
N ALA A 72 -6.24 5.44 25.63
CA ALA A 72 -6.65 6.47 24.67
C ALA A 72 -7.90 6.05 23.88
N VAL A 73 -7.97 4.79 23.43
CA VAL A 73 -9.11 4.25 22.68
C VAL A 73 -10.38 4.27 23.53
N GLU A 74 -10.31 3.72 24.75
CA GLU A 74 -11.45 3.62 25.66
C GLU A 74 -11.95 5.01 26.05
N HIS A 75 -11.06 5.94 26.42
CA HIS A 75 -11.44 7.31 26.76
C HIS A 75 -12.03 8.07 25.56
N ASN A 76 -11.44 7.92 24.38
CA ASN A 76 -11.92 8.62 23.20
C ASN A 76 -13.28 8.09 22.72
N ILE A 77 -13.51 6.79 22.79
CA ILE A 77 -14.80 6.18 22.46
C ILE A 77 -15.85 6.53 23.53
N ALA A 78 -15.53 6.39 24.81
CA ALA A 78 -16.46 6.67 25.92
C ALA A 78 -16.94 8.13 25.91
N ASN A 79 -16.08 9.06 25.51
CA ASN A 79 -16.41 10.49 25.39
C ASN A 79 -16.89 10.89 23.98
N GLY A 80 -17.12 9.95 23.07
CA GLY A 80 -17.70 10.21 21.76
C GLY A 80 -16.78 10.96 20.77
N PHE A 81 -15.47 11.00 21.04
CA PHE A 81 -14.48 11.61 20.15
C PHE A 81 -14.20 10.79 18.89
N VAL A 82 -14.33 9.46 19.01
CA VAL A 82 -14.12 8.49 17.94
C VAL A 82 -15.29 7.51 17.95
N GLU A 83 -15.84 7.21 16.76
CA GLU A 83 -16.86 6.17 16.64
C GLU A 83 -16.24 4.81 16.95
N ALA A 84 -16.89 4.01 17.79
CA ALA A 84 -16.44 2.65 18.06
C ALA A 84 -16.41 1.87 16.74
N GLU A 85 -15.24 1.36 16.36
CA GLU A 85 -15.17 0.37 15.29
C GLU A 85 -16.08 -0.79 15.67
N LYS A 86 -17.01 -1.18 14.79
CA LYS A 86 -17.73 -2.44 14.95
C LYS A 86 -16.68 -3.53 14.95
N SER A 87 -16.37 -4.06 16.12
CA SER A 87 -15.41 -5.16 16.30
C SER A 87 -15.68 -6.23 15.26
N LYS A 88 -14.62 -6.79 14.65
CA LYS A 88 -14.72 -7.97 13.77
C LYS A 88 -15.55 -9.11 14.40
N ALA A 89 -15.68 -9.15 15.73
CA ALA A 89 -16.56 -10.08 16.45
C ALA A 89 -18.06 -9.90 16.13
N GLN A 90 -18.51 -8.74 15.69
CA GLN A 90 -19.89 -8.50 15.26
C GLN A 90 -20.15 -8.91 13.80
N ILE A 91 -19.09 -9.26 13.05
CA ILE A 91 -19.14 -9.73 11.66
C ILE A 91 -19.11 -11.28 11.60
N GLU A 92 -18.88 -11.98 12.72
CA GLU A 92 -19.06 -13.43 12.81
C GLU A 92 -20.54 -13.83 12.81
N LYS A 93 -21.18 -13.72 11.64
CA LYS A 93 -22.30 -14.58 11.26
C LYS A 93 -21.77 -15.62 10.29
N GLU A 94 -21.62 -16.83 10.82
CA GLU A 94 -21.26 -18.10 10.17
C GLU A 94 -19.86 -18.14 9.52
N GLU A 95 -18.95 -18.93 10.10
CA GLU A 95 -17.71 -19.31 9.43
C GLU A 95 -18.03 -19.88 8.04
N SER A 96 -17.51 -19.22 7.00
CA SER A 96 -17.67 -19.65 5.60
C SER A 96 -17.27 -21.11 5.43
N TRP A 97 -17.98 -21.84 4.55
CA TRP A 97 -17.63 -23.22 4.17
C TRP A 97 -16.13 -23.35 3.83
N TRP A 98 -15.57 -22.34 3.16
CA TRP A 98 -14.14 -22.29 2.83
C TRP A 98 -13.26 -22.31 4.08
N THR A 99 -13.63 -21.54 5.10
CA THR A 99 -12.86 -21.44 6.34
C THR A 99 -12.81 -22.78 7.06
N ARG A 100 -13.98 -23.41 7.24
CA ARG A 100 -14.10 -24.66 7.97
C ARG A 100 -13.49 -25.86 7.24
N ASN A 101 -13.72 -25.96 5.93
CA ASN A 101 -13.40 -27.18 5.18
C ASN A 101 -12.07 -27.11 4.43
N VAL A 102 -11.54 -25.91 4.12
CA VAL A 102 -10.31 -25.75 3.33
C VAL A 102 -9.24 -25.04 4.12
N SER A 103 -9.45 -23.80 4.55
CA SER A 103 -8.36 -23.00 5.12
C SER A 103 -7.88 -23.53 6.47
N THR A 104 -8.77 -23.90 7.40
CA THR A 104 -8.36 -24.39 8.72
C THR A 104 -7.58 -25.72 8.66
N PRO A 105 -8.07 -26.78 7.98
CA PRO A 105 -7.32 -28.03 7.91
C PRO A 105 -6.03 -27.91 7.09
N LEU A 106 -6.06 -27.19 5.96
CA LEU A 106 -4.86 -26.95 5.15
C LEU A 106 -3.84 -26.10 5.91
N GLY A 107 -4.30 -25.06 6.62
CA GLY A 107 -3.46 -24.20 7.43
C GLY A 107 -2.80 -24.96 8.58
N GLY A 108 -3.53 -25.85 9.25
CA GLY A 108 -2.98 -26.74 10.27
C GLY A 108 -1.91 -27.68 9.72
N PHE A 109 -2.15 -28.29 8.54
CA PHE A 109 -1.16 -29.12 7.87
C PHE A 109 0.10 -28.32 7.49
N ILE A 110 -0.06 -27.15 6.88
CA ILE A 110 1.05 -26.29 6.46
C ILE A 110 1.86 -25.85 7.67
N LYS A 111 1.21 -25.36 8.73
CA LYS A 111 1.88 -24.93 9.96
C LYS A 111 2.64 -26.06 10.64
N THR A 112 2.11 -27.28 10.62
CA THR A 112 2.78 -28.44 11.25
C THR A 112 4.00 -28.93 10.46
N ASN A 113 3.96 -28.87 9.13
CA ASN A 113 5.03 -29.40 8.28
C ASN A 113 6.06 -28.35 7.82
N PHE A 114 5.65 -27.10 7.72
CA PHE A 114 6.42 -25.99 7.12
C PHE A 114 6.43 -24.72 7.98
N GLY A 115 5.74 -24.72 9.13
CA GLY A 115 5.81 -23.62 10.08
C GLY A 115 7.18 -23.58 10.75
N GLU A 116 7.81 -22.41 10.79
CA GLU A 116 9.00 -22.22 11.61
C GLU A 116 8.65 -22.39 13.10
N GLU A 117 9.54 -22.98 13.90
CA GLU A 117 9.45 -22.95 15.37
C GLU A 117 9.41 -21.51 15.93
N ASN A 118 9.80 -20.53 15.11
CA ASN A 118 9.77 -19.10 15.41
C ASN A 118 8.46 -18.41 14.99
N ALA A 119 7.54 -19.07 14.25
CA ALA A 119 6.25 -18.51 13.78
C ALA A 119 5.21 -18.31 14.92
N GLY A 120 5.72 -18.05 16.11
CA GLY A 120 5.01 -17.86 17.37
C GLY A 120 5.95 -17.54 18.55
N LYS A 121 7.24 -17.25 18.31
CA LYS A 121 8.09 -16.69 19.37
C LYS A 121 7.58 -15.29 19.68
N GLU A 122 7.29 -15.08 20.96
CA GLU A 122 6.68 -13.91 21.59
C GLU A 122 6.89 -12.62 20.78
N VAL A 123 5.78 -12.07 20.29
CA VAL A 123 5.63 -10.65 19.92
C VAL A 123 6.49 -9.84 20.89
N HIS A 124 7.40 -9.02 20.36
CA HIS A 124 8.41 -8.31 21.15
C HIS A 124 7.92 -7.99 22.55
N LYS A 125 8.69 -8.32 23.59
CA LYS A 125 8.39 -7.77 24.92
C LYS A 125 8.52 -6.26 24.94
N MET A 126 9.11 -5.64 23.91
CA MET A 126 9.50 -4.24 23.85
C MET A 126 8.95 -3.52 22.61
N ASN A 127 8.49 -2.29 22.77
CA ASN A 127 7.94 -1.39 21.77
C ASN A 127 8.61 -0.02 21.91
N GLY A 128 8.50 0.82 20.88
CA GLY A 128 9.05 2.16 20.96
C GLY A 128 8.34 2.99 22.03
N ASN A 129 9.10 3.88 22.68
CA ASN A 129 8.56 4.70 23.77
C ASN A 129 7.37 5.54 23.27
N ALA A 130 6.35 5.65 24.10
CA ALA A 130 5.11 6.30 23.72
C ALA A 130 4.61 7.18 24.86
N ARG A 131 3.90 8.25 24.49
CA ARG A 131 3.31 9.17 25.46
C ARG A 131 1.98 9.71 24.95
N LEU A 132 1.04 9.82 25.89
CA LEU A 132 -0.26 10.41 25.66
C LEU A 132 -0.16 11.94 25.69
N VAL A 133 -0.83 12.58 24.75
CA VAL A 133 -0.97 14.03 24.65
C VAL A 133 -2.45 14.35 24.68
N ALA A 134 -2.87 15.20 25.61
CA ALA A 134 -4.25 15.62 25.72
C ALA A 134 -4.51 16.79 24.76
N VAL A 135 -5.67 16.76 24.10
CA VAL A 135 -6.17 17.84 23.25
C VAL A 135 -7.60 18.16 23.61
N LYS A 136 -7.89 19.46 23.73
CA LYS A 136 -9.21 19.99 24.06
C LYS A 136 -9.56 21.14 23.13
N LEU A 137 -10.86 21.44 23.02
CA LEU A 137 -11.36 22.60 22.28
C LEU A 137 -11.63 23.77 23.23
N SER A 138 -11.23 24.99 22.85
CA SER A 138 -11.35 26.19 23.68
C SER A 138 -12.78 26.62 24.01
N LYS A 139 -13.77 26.23 23.18
CA LYS A 139 -15.19 26.61 23.32
C LYS A 139 -16.10 25.52 22.73
N ALA A 140 -17.30 25.40 23.28
CA ALA A 140 -18.38 24.58 22.74
C ALA A 140 -18.71 24.92 21.26
N PRO A 141 -18.73 23.91 20.35
CA PRO A 141 -19.29 24.05 19.01
C PRO A 141 -20.79 24.40 19.06
N ALA A 142 -21.33 24.93 17.95
CA ALA A 142 -22.78 25.09 17.84
C ALA A 142 -23.51 23.73 17.86
N GLU A 143 -24.79 23.72 18.22
CA GLU A 143 -25.58 22.49 18.30
C GLU A 143 -25.64 21.80 16.92
N GLY A 144 -25.20 20.54 16.86
CA GLY A 144 -25.09 19.76 15.61
C GLY A 144 -23.83 20.04 14.78
N GLU A 145 -23.01 21.03 15.14
CA GLU A 145 -21.71 21.29 14.52
C GLU A 145 -20.67 20.28 15.02
N LYS A 146 -19.92 19.68 14.09
CA LYS A 146 -18.81 18.76 14.39
C LYS A 146 -17.49 19.40 13.96
N ILE A 147 -16.59 19.60 14.91
CA ILE A 147 -15.24 20.10 14.64
C ILE A 147 -14.28 18.91 14.67
N VAL A 148 -13.68 18.61 13.53
CA VAL A 148 -12.78 17.46 13.39
C VAL A 148 -11.33 17.93 13.41
N LEU A 149 -10.57 17.49 14.41
CA LEU A 149 -9.12 17.65 14.45
C LEU A 149 -8.46 16.51 13.69
N ASN A 150 -7.78 16.83 12.58
CA ASN A 150 -6.88 15.89 11.91
C ASN A 150 -5.44 16.29 12.22
N THR A 151 -4.72 15.43 12.93
CA THR A 151 -3.33 15.67 13.31
C THR A 151 -2.42 14.89 12.38
N SER A 152 -1.55 15.60 11.68
CA SER A 152 -0.59 15.01 10.73
C SER A 152 0.81 15.54 10.96
N LEU A 153 1.81 14.77 10.52
CA LEU A 153 3.21 15.20 10.54
C LEU A 153 3.39 16.39 9.59
N LYS A 154 3.78 17.55 10.12
CA LYS A 154 4.07 18.76 9.35
C LYS A 154 5.47 18.68 8.74
N ASN A 155 6.48 18.46 9.59
CA ASN A 155 7.90 18.41 9.26
C ASN A 155 8.65 17.58 10.33
N GLY A 156 9.83 17.06 9.97
CA GLY A 156 10.69 16.31 10.88
C GLY A 156 10.79 14.83 10.52
N ASP A 157 11.29 14.03 11.45
CA ASP A 157 11.64 12.63 11.22
C ASP A 157 10.42 11.70 11.34
N LYS A 158 10.28 10.82 10.36
CA LYS A 158 9.18 9.84 10.28
C LYS A 158 9.30 8.70 11.28
N SER A 159 10.44 8.61 11.96
CA SER A 159 10.67 7.70 13.09
C SER A 159 9.91 8.16 14.34
N ILE A 160 9.27 9.32 14.33
CA ILE A 160 8.28 9.74 15.32
C ILE A 160 6.93 9.83 14.62
N PHE A 161 5.92 9.14 15.16
CA PHE A 161 4.60 9.05 14.53
C PHE A 161 3.47 9.08 15.56
N LEU A 162 2.25 9.31 15.09
CA LEU A 162 1.03 9.16 15.89
C LEU A 162 0.57 7.70 15.80
N ALA A 163 0.63 6.97 16.91
CA ALA A 163 0.18 5.58 16.99
C ALA A 163 -1.35 5.47 17.18
N TYR A 164 -2.00 6.55 17.63
CA TYR A 164 -3.45 6.67 17.76
C TYR A 164 -3.89 8.14 17.84
N GLY A 165 -5.16 8.42 17.49
CA GLY A 165 -5.77 9.73 17.63
C GLY A 165 -5.56 10.67 16.44
N GLU A 166 -5.13 10.18 15.28
CA GLU A 166 -4.94 11.03 14.09
C GLU A 166 -6.18 11.86 13.73
N ARG A 167 -7.37 11.34 14.02
CA ARG A 167 -8.65 12.01 13.81
C ARG A 167 -9.50 11.98 15.08
N ILE A 168 -9.84 13.16 15.59
CA ILE A 168 -10.66 13.37 16.79
C ILE A 168 -11.84 14.29 16.43
N THR A 169 -13.06 13.95 16.85
CA THR A 169 -14.26 14.73 16.56
C THR A 169 -14.82 15.38 17.84
N PHE A 170 -14.84 16.70 17.87
CA PHE A 170 -15.42 17.50 18.94
C PHE A 170 -16.86 17.91 18.59
N THR A 171 -17.75 17.82 19.58
CA THR A 171 -19.17 18.17 19.54
C THR A 171 -19.52 19.06 20.73
N SER A 172 -20.75 19.57 20.78
CA SER A 172 -21.28 20.33 21.92
C SER A 172 -21.30 19.53 23.24
N GLU A 173 -21.19 18.20 23.20
CA GLU A 173 -21.30 17.32 24.37
C GLU A 173 -19.94 16.86 24.94
N ASN A 174 -18.86 16.98 24.18
CA ASN A 174 -17.54 16.46 24.56
C ASN A 174 -16.40 17.48 24.47
N TRP A 175 -16.65 18.71 24.00
CA TRP A 175 -15.64 19.75 23.81
C TRP A 175 -14.83 20.09 25.07
N ASP A 176 -15.42 19.89 26.25
CA ASP A 176 -14.85 20.21 27.55
C ASP A 176 -13.99 19.08 28.13
N LYS A 177 -13.96 17.91 27.50
CA LYS A 177 -13.22 16.74 27.95
C LYS A 177 -11.88 16.60 27.21
N PRO A 178 -10.85 15.99 27.83
CA PRO A 178 -9.60 15.73 27.14
C PRO A 178 -9.75 14.56 26.16
N ALA A 179 -9.43 14.80 24.89
CA ALA A 179 -9.20 13.74 23.90
C ALA A 179 -7.71 13.38 23.91
N TYR A 180 -7.37 12.10 23.80
CA TYR A 180 -5.99 11.64 23.87
C TYR A 180 -5.42 11.26 22.51
N LEU A 181 -4.26 11.81 22.18
CA LEU A 181 -3.40 11.41 21.07
C LEU A 181 -2.26 10.55 21.63
N LEU A 182 -1.89 9.47 20.92
CA LEU A 182 -0.74 8.65 21.28
C LEU A 182 0.41 8.95 20.33
N VAL A 183 1.46 9.60 20.81
CA VAL A 183 2.70 9.79 20.08
C VAL A 183 3.65 8.66 20.43
N GLN A 184 4.33 8.11 19.44
CA GLN A 184 5.25 7.00 19.61
C GLN A 184 6.52 7.21 18.77
N VAL A 185 7.67 6.86 19.34
CA VAL A 185 8.94 6.77 18.60
C VAL A 185 9.12 5.36 18.05
N ASP A 186 9.81 5.22 16.93
CA ASP A 186 10.22 3.92 16.40
C ASP A 186 11.14 3.23 17.44
N PRO A 187 10.88 1.96 17.81
CA PRO A 187 11.71 1.23 18.78
C PRO A 187 13.19 1.15 18.40
N LYS A 188 13.51 1.38 17.12
CA LYS A 188 14.88 1.30 16.60
C LYS A 188 15.57 2.66 16.47
N LEU A 189 14.90 3.74 16.87
CA LEU A 189 15.50 5.07 16.87
C LEU A 189 16.57 5.13 17.97
N ASP A 190 17.81 5.47 17.61
CA ASP A 190 18.97 5.49 18.51
C ASP A 190 19.67 6.86 18.62
N HIS A 191 19.24 7.83 17.83
CA HIS A 191 19.81 9.17 17.74
C HIS A 191 18.78 10.26 18.05
N GLU A 192 19.28 11.47 18.29
CA GLU A 192 18.43 12.63 18.51
C GLU A 192 17.69 13.04 17.24
N THR A 193 16.37 13.17 17.34
CA THR A 193 15.53 13.62 16.23
C THR A 193 14.32 14.39 16.74
N SER A 194 13.62 15.09 15.84
CA SER A 194 12.42 15.84 16.19
C SER A 194 11.36 15.77 15.09
N ALA A 195 10.10 15.87 15.50
CA ALA A 195 8.95 15.91 14.64
C ALA A 195 7.98 16.99 15.12
N SER A 196 7.46 17.76 14.19
CA SER A 196 6.39 18.73 14.43
C SER A 196 5.12 18.20 13.79
N PHE A 197 4.08 18.04 14.61
CA PHE A 197 2.74 17.68 14.19
C PHE A 197 1.87 18.92 14.14
N LYS A 198 0.98 18.95 13.16
CA LYS A 198 0.02 20.03 12.97
C LYS A 198 -1.37 19.43 12.92
N GLY A 199 -2.21 19.87 13.85
CA GLY A 199 -3.63 19.62 13.88
C GLY A 199 -4.37 20.65 13.04
N LEU A 200 -5.04 20.21 12.00
CA LEU A 200 -5.90 21.05 11.18
C LEU A 200 -7.35 20.64 11.38
N SER A 201 -8.19 21.63 11.65
CA SER A 201 -9.62 21.48 11.44
C SER A 201 -9.88 21.67 9.95
N GLY A 202 -10.19 20.57 9.28
CA GLY A 202 -10.43 20.52 7.86
C GLY A 202 -11.69 19.73 7.58
N ASN A 203 -12.55 20.26 6.71
CA ASN A 203 -13.63 19.47 6.14
C ASN A 203 -13.03 18.55 5.08
N ILE A 204 -12.66 17.32 5.48
CA ILE A 204 -12.06 16.31 4.59
C ILE A 204 -12.98 16.03 3.39
N SER A 205 -14.30 16.03 3.61
CA SER A 205 -15.28 15.85 2.53
C SER A 205 -15.21 16.99 1.52
N PHE A 206 -15.01 18.24 1.96
CA PHE A 206 -14.78 19.37 1.08
C PHE A 206 -13.45 19.27 0.34
N ALA A 207 -12.35 18.90 1.01
CA ALA A 207 -11.04 18.70 0.38
C ALA A 207 -11.10 17.63 -0.73
N TRP A 208 -11.76 16.48 -0.46
CA TRP A 208 -12.02 15.46 -1.48
C TRP A 208 -12.94 15.95 -2.57
N SER A 209 -14.01 16.68 -2.24
CA SER A 209 -14.91 17.26 -3.24
C SER A 209 -14.14 18.18 -4.20
N VAL A 210 -13.34 19.11 -3.67
CA VAL A 210 -12.49 20.00 -4.49
C VAL A 210 -11.51 19.19 -5.33
N THR A 211 -10.85 18.18 -4.74
CA THR A 211 -9.92 17.31 -5.47
C THR A 211 -10.62 16.60 -6.63
N PHE A 212 -11.80 16.02 -6.39
CA PHE A 212 -12.60 15.37 -7.43
C PHE A 212 -13.14 16.34 -8.46
N PHE A 213 -13.49 17.58 -8.09
CA PHE A 213 -13.90 18.61 -9.03
C PHE A 213 -12.75 19.05 -9.94
N ILE A 214 -11.55 19.25 -9.38
CA ILE A 214 -10.35 19.55 -10.17
C ILE A 214 -10.05 18.40 -11.13
N LEU A 215 -10.09 17.16 -10.63
CA LEU A 215 -9.85 15.96 -11.44
C LEU A 215 -10.90 15.80 -12.55
N ALA A 216 -12.18 16.04 -12.23
CA ALA A 216 -13.27 16.02 -13.19
C ALA A 216 -13.10 17.11 -14.26
N GLY A 217 -12.75 18.34 -13.86
CA GLY A 217 -12.46 19.44 -14.78
C GLY A 217 -11.28 19.12 -15.70
N PHE A 218 -10.23 18.51 -15.18
CA PHE A 218 -9.07 18.05 -15.96
C PHE A 218 -9.46 16.96 -16.98
N PHE A 219 -10.20 15.93 -16.57
CA PHE A 219 -10.69 14.91 -17.49
C PHE A 219 -11.66 15.47 -18.53
N LEU A 220 -12.51 16.43 -18.16
CA LEU A 220 -13.39 17.12 -19.10
C LEU A 220 -12.58 17.91 -20.13
N ALA A 221 -11.56 18.65 -19.70
CA ALA A 221 -10.66 19.38 -20.60
C ALA A 221 -9.95 18.43 -21.57
N ILE A 222 -9.44 17.29 -21.09
CA ILE A 222 -8.86 16.24 -21.92
C ILE A 222 -9.90 15.68 -22.91
N ALA A 223 -11.12 15.40 -22.46
CA ALA A 223 -12.17 14.86 -23.31
C ALA A 223 -12.56 15.86 -24.42
N LEU A 224 -12.68 17.14 -24.09
CA LEU A 224 -12.92 18.21 -25.07
C LEU A 224 -11.74 18.33 -26.04
N TYR A 225 -10.51 18.34 -25.54
CA TYR A 225 -9.30 18.31 -26.38
C TYR A 225 -9.35 17.13 -27.36
N HIS A 226 -9.63 15.92 -26.88
CA HIS A 226 -9.73 14.73 -27.72
C HIS A 226 -10.85 14.84 -28.76
N LYS A 227 -12.00 15.40 -28.37
CA LYS A 227 -13.14 15.58 -29.28
C LYS A 227 -12.84 16.54 -30.43
N PHE A 228 -12.08 17.62 -30.19
CA PHE A 228 -11.86 18.68 -31.17
C PHE A 228 -10.55 18.53 -31.96
N ILE A 229 -9.50 17.96 -31.36
CA ILE A 229 -8.14 18.00 -31.94
C ILE A 229 -7.72 16.65 -32.53
N LEU A 230 -8.22 15.52 -32.00
CA LEU A 230 -7.84 14.22 -32.57
C LEU A 230 -8.51 14.00 -33.93
N PRO A 231 -7.75 13.61 -34.96
CA PRO A 231 -8.31 13.27 -36.26
C PRO A 231 -9.19 12.04 -36.13
N LYS A 232 -10.42 12.12 -36.64
CA LYS A 232 -11.32 10.97 -36.71
C LYS A 232 -10.73 9.97 -37.72
N PRO A 233 -10.51 8.70 -37.32
CA PRO A 233 -9.98 7.72 -38.26
C PRO A 233 -11.00 7.47 -39.38
N VAL A 234 -10.52 7.31 -40.61
CA VAL A 234 -11.36 7.10 -41.81
C VAL A 234 -12.22 5.81 -41.71
N THR A 235 -11.83 4.91 -40.82
CA THR A 235 -12.56 3.68 -40.47
C THR A 235 -13.75 3.91 -39.52
N ASP A 236 -13.89 5.09 -38.93
CA ASP A 236 -14.97 5.43 -37.99
C ASP A 236 -16.27 5.73 -38.76
N LYS A 237 -16.96 4.67 -39.18
CA LYS A 237 -18.23 4.73 -39.90
C LYS A 237 -19.38 4.49 -38.93
N PRO A 238 -20.50 5.22 -39.04
CA PRO A 238 -21.68 4.94 -38.23
C PRO A 238 -22.10 3.49 -38.46
N ALA A 239 -22.21 2.73 -37.37
CA ALA A 239 -22.67 1.35 -37.41
C ALA A 239 -24.06 1.30 -38.06
N LYS A 240 -24.21 0.49 -39.10
CA LYS A 240 -25.52 0.24 -39.71
C LYS A 240 -26.32 -0.63 -38.75
N GLU A 241 -27.50 -0.16 -38.34
CA GLU A 241 -28.47 -0.85 -37.48
C GLU A 241 -28.07 -1.05 -36.00
N VAL A 242 -27.99 0.07 -35.27
CA VAL A 242 -27.81 0.10 -33.81
C VAL A 242 -29.12 -0.25 -33.09
N THR A 243 -29.42 -1.54 -32.95
CA THR A 243 -30.48 -2.05 -32.05
C THR A 243 -29.84 -2.65 -30.81
N ALA A 244 -30.47 -2.54 -29.62
CA ALA A 244 -29.95 -3.13 -28.38
C ALA A 244 -29.56 -4.61 -28.53
N ARG A 245 -30.36 -5.39 -29.28
CA ARG A 245 -30.06 -6.79 -29.62
C ARG A 245 -28.77 -6.96 -30.44
N ASN A 246 -28.51 -6.07 -31.39
CA ASN A 246 -27.28 -6.10 -32.19
C ASN A 246 -26.06 -5.71 -31.35
N ILE A 247 -26.20 -4.73 -30.44
CA ILE A 247 -25.12 -4.36 -29.50
C ILE A 247 -24.74 -5.54 -28.59
N PHE A 248 -25.72 -6.21 -27.97
CA PHE A 248 -25.43 -7.38 -27.14
C PHE A 248 -24.82 -8.51 -27.97
N LYS A 249 -25.31 -8.75 -29.19
CA LYS A 249 -24.74 -9.75 -30.10
C LYS A 249 -23.28 -9.43 -30.45
N GLU A 250 -22.97 -8.21 -30.85
CA GLU A 250 -21.61 -7.75 -31.17
C GLU A 250 -20.68 -7.83 -29.96
N PHE A 251 -21.17 -7.51 -28.76
CA PHE A 251 -20.42 -7.68 -27.51
C PHE A 251 -20.05 -9.14 -27.26
N PHE A 252 -21.03 -10.05 -27.30
CA PHE A 252 -20.80 -11.49 -27.11
C PHE A 252 -19.95 -12.07 -28.23
N GLU A 253 -20.08 -11.59 -29.46
CA GLU A 253 -19.26 -11.99 -30.60
C GLU A 253 -17.81 -11.57 -30.42
N THR A 254 -17.56 -10.32 -29.98
CA THR A 254 -16.23 -9.83 -29.64
C THR A 254 -15.61 -10.66 -28.51
N PHE A 255 -16.38 -10.91 -27.44
CA PHE A 255 -15.92 -11.75 -26.33
C PHE A 255 -15.63 -13.18 -26.78
N ALA A 256 -16.52 -13.81 -27.55
CA ALA A 256 -16.32 -15.15 -28.08
C ALA A 256 -15.12 -15.21 -29.05
N SER A 257 -14.87 -14.15 -29.81
CA SER A 257 -13.73 -14.07 -30.73
C SER A 257 -12.39 -14.10 -29.98
N PHE A 258 -12.34 -13.52 -28.77
CA PHE A 258 -11.18 -13.63 -27.88
C PHE A 258 -10.90 -15.10 -27.52
N PHE A 259 -11.92 -15.84 -27.09
CA PHE A 259 -11.78 -17.24 -26.68
C PHE A 259 -11.58 -18.23 -27.85
N LYS A 260 -11.86 -17.81 -29.09
CA LYS A 260 -11.59 -18.61 -30.29
C LYS A 260 -10.16 -18.46 -30.81
N LYS A 261 -9.35 -17.56 -30.24
CA LYS A 261 -7.96 -17.38 -30.66
C LYS A 261 -7.13 -18.63 -30.41
N LYS A 262 -6.23 -18.92 -31.37
CA LYS A 262 -5.26 -20.01 -31.24
C LYS A 262 -4.41 -19.77 -29.98
N GLN A 263 -4.22 -20.83 -29.18
CA GLN A 263 -3.47 -20.78 -27.91
C GLN A 263 -4.11 -19.95 -26.78
N ILE A 264 -5.41 -19.68 -26.81
CA ILE A 264 -6.10 -18.94 -25.74
C ILE A 264 -5.80 -19.48 -24.33
N TRP A 265 -5.82 -20.80 -24.12
CA TRP A 265 -5.59 -21.38 -22.80
C TRP A 265 -4.17 -21.16 -22.30
N ILE A 266 -3.19 -21.17 -23.21
CA ILE A 266 -1.79 -20.86 -22.91
C ILE A 266 -1.66 -19.36 -22.60
N ALA A 267 -2.35 -18.51 -23.35
CA ALA A 267 -2.37 -17.06 -23.10
C ALA A 267 -2.99 -16.74 -21.73
N ILE A 268 -4.14 -17.33 -21.39
CA ILE A 268 -4.78 -17.16 -20.09
C ILE A 268 -3.85 -17.68 -18.98
N ALA A 269 -3.25 -18.87 -19.15
CA ALA A 269 -2.29 -19.40 -18.18
C ALA A 269 -1.09 -18.45 -17.99
N PHE A 270 -0.56 -17.88 -19.07
CA PHE A 270 0.49 -16.87 -18.97
C PHE A 270 0.02 -15.61 -18.24
N LEU A 271 -1.16 -15.08 -18.59
CA LEU A 271 -1.71 -13.87 -17.96
C LEU A 271 -1.96 -14.04 -16.46
N LEU A 272 -2.34 -15.25 -16.04
CA LEU A 272 -2.58 -15.57 -14.63
C LEU A 272 -1.31 -15.95 -13.87
N LEU A 273 -0.40 -16.70 -14.49
CA LEU A 273 0.70 -17.37 -13.77
C LEU A 273 2.07 -16.69 -13.95
N TYR A 274 2.29 -15.91 -15.01
CA TYR A 274 3.59 -15.27 -15.24
C TYR A 274 4.00 -14.37 -14.06
N ARG A 275 3.04 -13.69 -13.46
CA ARG A 275 3.21 -12.81 -12.30
C ARG A 275 2.84 -13.45 -10.97
N LEU A 276 2.56 -14.75 -10.94
CA LEU A 276 2.18 -15.46 -9.71
C LEU A 276 3.13 -15.23 -8.53
N PRO A 277 4.47 -15.32 -8.67
CA PRO A 277 5.36 -15.09 -7.53
C PRO A 277 5.34 -13.62 -7.09
N GLU A 278 5.34 -12.69 -8.04
CA GLU A 278 5.36 -11.24 -7.77
C GLU A 278 4.06 -10.76 -7.12
N ALA A 279 2.91 -11.29 -7.54
CA ALA A 279 1.60 -11.00 -6.96
C ALA A 279 1.54 -11.31 -5.46
N GLN A 280 2.21 -12.38 -5.04
CA GLN A 280 2.33 -12.77 -3.63
C GLN A 280 3.35 -11.90 -2.91
N LEU A 281 4.52 -11.70 -3.54
CA LEU A 281 5.64 -10.94 -3.00
C LEU A 281 5.24 -9.50 -2.65
N VAL A 282 4.65 -8.76 -3.59
CA VAL A 282 4.38 -7.31 -3.46
C VAL A 282 3.57 -6.95 -2.22
N LYS A 283 2.64 -7.82 -1.81
CA LYS A 283 1.81 -7.58 -0.61
C LYS A 283 2.58 -7.69 0.70
N LEU A 284 3.68 -8.44 0.70
CA LEU A 284 4.48 -8.72 1.89
C LEU A 284 5.81 -7.97 1.95
N ILE A 285 6.21 -7.30 0.88
CA ILE A 285 7.42 -6.46 0.89
C ILE A 285 7.36 -5.40 2.01
N SER A 286 6.26 -4.64 2.08
CA SER A 286 6.14 -3.56 3.07
C SER A 286 6.19 -4.07 4.51
N PRO A 287 5.38 -5.08 4.92
CA PRO A 287 5.48 -5.61 6.28
C PRO A 287 6.84 -6.29 6.52
N PHE A 288 7.38 -7.09 5.60
CA PHE A 288 8.71 -7.69 5.74
C PHE A 288 9.82 -6.66 5.99
N LEU A 289 9.79 -5.52 5.30
CA LEU A 289 10.81 -4.49 5.49
C LEU A 289 10.70 -3.77 6.83
N LEU A 290 9.50 -3.57 7.34
CA LEU A 290 9.24 -2.82 8.59
C LEU A 290 9.37 -3.72 9.83
N ASP A 291 8.84 -4.94 9.72
CA ASP A 291 8.84 -5.94 10.78
C ASP A 291 10.25 -6.21 11.27
N ALA A 292 10.37 -6.52 12.55
CA ALA A 292 11.65 -6.69 13.17
C ALA A 292 12.37 -7.95 12.73
N ARG A 293 13.69 -7.92 12.87
CA ARG A 293 14.59 -9.05 12.55
C ARG A 293 14.26 -10.31 13.33
N GLU A 294 13.82 -10.16 14.57
CA GLU A 294 13.45 -11.26 15.47
C GLU A 294 12.27 -12.11 14.94
N VAL A 295 11.36 -11.49 14.18
CA VAL A 295 10.23 -12.19 13.52
C VAL A 295 10.50 -12.50 12.05
N GLY A 296 11.74 -12.31 11.59
CA GLY A 296 12.16 -12.59 10.22
C GLY A 296 12.10 -11.40 9.26
N GLY A 297 11.81 -10.18 9.72
CA GLY A 297 11.79 -8.96 8.91
C GLY A 297 13.15 -8.25 8.82
N MET A 298 13.23 -7.12 8.10
CA MET A 298 14.48 -6.35 7.93
C MET A 298 14.68 -5.27 9.00
N GLY A 299 13.61 -4.89 9.67
CA GLY A 299 13.62 -3.92 10.75
C GLY A 299 13.92 -2.50 10.31
N LEU A 300 13.52 -2.08 9.12
CA LEU A 300 13.70 -0.71 8.66
C LEU A 300 12.69 0.25 9.29
N THR A 301 13.07 1.53 9.39
CA THR A 301 12.11 2.57 9.76
C THR A 301 11.22 2.92 8.57
N THR A 302 10.02 3.45 8.83
CA THR A 302 9.10 3.92 7.77
C THR A 302 9.76 4.95 6.85
N GLY A 303 10.65 5.80 7.39
CA GLY A 303 11.45 6.74 6.60
C GLY A 303 12.40 6.05 5.64
N GLN A 304 13.13 5.02 6.11
CA GLN A 304 14.04 4.23 5.29
C GLN A 304 13.29 3.46 4.20
N VAL A 305 12.16 2.82 4.52
CA VAL A 305 11.33 2.14 3.51
C VAL A 305 10.85 3.12 2.44
N GLY A 306 10.42 4.32 2.84
CA GLY A 306 10.04 5.39 1.91
C GLY A 306 11.19 5.82 0.98
N LEU A 307 12.43 5.87 1.46
CA LEU A 307 13.60 6.17 0.63
C LEU A 307 13.93 5.01 -0.33
N VAL A 308 14.02 3.79 0.22
CA VAL A 308 14.41 2.58 -0.50
C VAL A 308 13.40 2.27 -1.63
N TYR A 309 12.10 2.23 -1.33
CA TYR A 309 11.08 1.92 -2.34
C TYR A 309 10.63 3.14 -3.13
N GLY A 310 10.44 4.27 -2.47
CA GLY A 310 9.91 5.47 -3.10
C GLY A 310 10.91 6.19 -4.00
N THR A 311 12.22 6.07 -3.75
CA THR A 311 13.24 6.72 -4.59
C THR A 311 14.03 5.70 -5.41
N ILE A 312 14.76 4.80 -4.74
CA ILE A 312 15.63 3.84 -5.42
C ILE A 312 14.80 2.83 -6.23
N GLY A 313 13.68 2.38 -5.66
CA GLY A 313 12.76 1.48 -6.34
C GLY A 313 12.17 2.08 -7.63
N ILE A 314 11.66 3.31 -7.57
CA ILE A 314 11.10 3.99 -8.76
C ILE A 314 12.17 4.19 -9.85
N LEU A 315 13.40 4.54 -9.46
CA LEU A 315 14.52 4.64 -10.40
C LEU A 315 14.82 3.30 -11.07
N GLY A 316 14.91 2.22 -10.28
CA GLY A 316 15.11 0.85 -10.78
C GLY A 316 14.01 0.44 -11.77
N LEU A 317 12.75 0.60 -11.39
CA LEU A 317 11.58 0.27 -12.22
C LEU A 317 11.59 1.02 -13.56
N THR A 318 11.86 2.33 -13.51
CA THR A 318 11.90 3.18 -14.70
C THR A 318 13.01 2.76 -15.65
N LEU A 319 14.22 2.53 -15.13
CA LEU A 319 15.36 2.08 -15.93
C LEU A 319 15.11 0.69 -16.52
N GLY A 320 14.60 -0.25 -15.72
CA GLY A 320 14.28 -1.61 -16.15
C GLY A 320 13.23 -1.64 -17.27
N GLY A 321 12.16 -0.84 -17.14
CA GLY A 321 11.13 -0.73 -18.17
C GLY A 321 11.63 -0.10 -19.48
N ILE A 322 12.41 0.99 -19.40
CA ILE A 322 13.00 1.64 -20.58
C ILE A 322 13.96 0.69 -21.30
N ILE A 323 14.87 0.05 -20.56
CA ILE A 323 15.84 -0.91 -21.12
C ILE A 323 15.11 -2.12 -21.70
N GLY A 324 14.07 -2.61 -21.02
CA GLY A 324 13.20 -3.67 -21.51
C GLY A 324 12.56 -3.33 -22.85
N GLY A 325 11.98 -2.14 -22.96
CA GLY A 325 11.35 -1.66 -24.18
C GLY A 325 12.33 -1.54 -25.35
N ILE A 326 13.52 -0.97 -25.10
CA ILE A 326 14.57 -0.80 -26.12
C ILE A 326 15.11 -2.16 -26.58
N LEU A 327 15.38 -3.08 -25.66
CA LEU A 327 15.92 -4.39 -26.00
C LEU A 327 14.90 -5.25 -26.75
N ALA A 328 13.64 -5.24 -26.32
CA ALA A 328 12.56 -5.88 -27.05
C ALA A 328 12.39 -5.27 -28.46
N ALA A 329 12.45 -3.94 -28.60
CA ALA A 329 12.40 -3.26 -29.90
C ALA A 329 13.53 -3.67 -30.84
N LYS A 330 14.74 -3.94 -30.31
CA LYS A 330 15.91 -4.37 -31.12
C LYS A 330 15.89 -5.87 -31.45
N GLY A 331 15.54 -6.73 -30.50
CA GLY A 331 15.70 -8.18 -30.62
C GLY A 331 14.41 -8.97 -30.90
N GLY A 332 13.24 -8.34 -30.73
CA GLY A 332 11.94 -8.98 -30.76
C GLY A 332 11.59 -9.65 -29.43
N LEU A 333 10.30 -9.88 -29.21
CA LEU A 333 9.79 -10.45 -27.96
C LEU A 333 10.28 -11.90 -27.76
N LYS A 334 10.27 -12.73 -28.82
CA LYS A 334 10.63 -14.15 -28.72
C LYS A 334 12.03 -14.38 -28.11
N LYS A 335 13.01 -13.56 -28.49
CA LYS A 335 14.40 -13.68 -27.98
C LYS A 335 14.52 -13.20 -26.53
N TRP A 336 13.86 -12.11 -26.19
CA TRP A 336 13.99 -11.45 -24.89
C TRP A 336 13.04 -11.98 -23.82
N LEU A 337 12.00 -12.73 -24.22
CA LEU A 337 11.02 -13.32 -23.31
C LEU A 337 11.69 -14.18 -22.22
N TRP A 338 12.68 -14.99 -22.57
CA TRP A 338 13.41 -15.85 -21.62
C TRP A 338 14.24 -15.05 -20.61
N PRO A 339 15.14 -14.13 -21.02
CA PRO A 339 15.83 -13.23 -20.08
C PRO A 339 14.87 -12.43 -19.20
N MET A 340 13.75 -11.96 -19.75
CA MET A 340 12.74 -11.19 -19.01
C MET A 340 12.01 -12.04 -17.96
N ALA A 341 11.70 -13.30 -18.25
CA ALA A 341 11.10 -14.22 -17.28
C ALA A 341 12.09 -14.57 -16.15
N TRP A 342 13.36 -14.82 -16.48
CA TRP A 342 14.41 -15.03 -15.48
C TRP A 342 14.66 -13.80 -14.61
N SER A 343 14.51 -12.61 -15.17
CA SER A 343 14.60 -11.35 -14.42
C SER A 343 13.56 -11.26 -13.31
N ILE A 344 12.32 -11.73 -13.52
CA ILE A 344 11.29 -11.83 -12.46
C ILE A 344 11.66 -12.90 -11.42
N SER A 345 12.39 -13.94 -11.81
CA SER A 345 12.89 -14.92 -10.84
C SER A 345 14.01 -14.31 -9.99
N LEU A 346 14.86 -13.48 -10.59
CA LEU A 346 15.91 -12.74 -9.90
C LEU A 346 15.33 -11.77 -8.86
N THR A 347 14.18 -11.12 -9.15
CA THR A 347 13.52 -10.25 -8.17
C THR A 347 13.06 -11.00 -6.92
N CYS A 348 12.66 -12.26 -7.06
CA CYS A 348 12.26 -13.07 -5.92
C CYS A 348 13.50 -13.56 -5.15
N ALA A 349 14.59 -13.83 -5.87
CA ALA A 349 15.85 -14.28 -5.28
C ALA A 349 16.50 -13.21 -4.38
N THR A 350 16.36 -11.92 -4.72
CA THR A 350 16.86 -10.84 -3.86
C THR A 350 16.15 -10.81 -2.51
N PHE A 351 14.86 -11.14 -2.46
CA PHE A 351 14.11 -11.22 -1.21
C PHE A 351 14.44 -12.46 -0.38
N VAL A 352 14.71 -13.61 -1.02
CA VAL A 352 15.28 -14.77 -0.31
C VAL A 352 16.65 -14.42 0.28
N TYR A 353 17.49 -13.70 -0.45
CA TYR A 353 18.76 -13.24 0.09
C TYR A 353 18.57 -12.30 1.28
N LEU A 354 17.65 -11.34 1.20
CA LEU A 354 17.34 -10.44 2.31
C LEU A 354 16.78 -11.19 3.52
N SER A 355 15.92 -12.19 3.32
CA SER A 355 15.32 -12.94 4.43
C SER A 355 16.31 -13.86 5.14
N VAL A 356 17.22 -14.50 4.40
CA VAL A 356 18.22 -15.43 4.95
C VAL A 356 19.38 -14.70 5.63
N PHE A 357 19.91 -13.65 4.99
CA PHE A 357 21.13 -12.98 5.48
C PHE A 357 20.85 -11.74 6.34
N GLN A 358 19.64 -11.17 6.26
CA GLN A 358 19.21 -9.97 7.02
C GLN A 358 20.29 -8.89 7.18
N PRO A 359 20.90 -8.39 6.09
CA PRO A 359 22.01 -7.45 6.17
C PRO A 359 21.62 -6.15 6.91
N GLU A 360 22.50 -5.62 7.76
CA GLU A 360 22.30 -4.32 8.44
C GLU A 360 22.57 -3.12 7.53
N SER A 361 23.42 -3.31 6.52
CA SER A 361 23.82 -2.24 5.62
C SER A 361 22.66 -1.81 4.73
N LEU A 362 22.18 -0.57 4.91
CA LEU A 362 21.22 0.07 4.01
C LEU A 362 21.68 0.08 2.55
N PHE A 363 22.99 0.08 2.29
CA PHE A 363 23.51 0.01 0.93
C PHE A 363 23.16 -1.32 0.26
N VAL A 364 23.33 -2.45 0.97
CA VAL A 364 23.01 -3.79 0.46
C VAL A 364 21.50 -3.90 0.22
N ILE A 365 20.69 -3.39 1.14
CA ILE A 365 19.22 -3.39 1.01
C ILE A 365 18.79 -2.56 -0.21
N ASN A 366 19.32 -1.35 -0.36
CA ASN A 366 19.03 -0.50 -1.52
C ASN A 366 19.43 -1.17 -2.83
N LEU A 367 20.58 -1.86 -2.86
CA LEU A 367 21.02 -2.60 -4.04
C LEU A 367 20.07 -3.75 -4.38
N CYS A 368 19.66 -4.54 -3.38
CA CYS A 368 18.69 -5.63 -3.56
C CYS A 368 17.34 -5.12 -4.09
N VAL A 369 16.83 -4.03 -3.52
CA VAL A 369 15.56 -3.41 -3.97
C VAL A 369 15.70 -2.78 -5.36
N PHE A 370 16.85 -2.18 -5.67
CA PHE A 370 17.12 -1.67 -7.01
C PHE A 370 17.09 -2.80 -8.04
N VAL A 371 17.78 -3.90 -7.77
CA VAL A 371 17.81 -5.09 -8.64
C VAL A 371 16.42 -5.69 -8.78
N GLU A 372 15.64 -5.72 -7.69
CA GLU A 372 14.25 -6.15 -7.71
C GLU A 372 13.41 -5.27 -8.64
N GLN A 373 13.33 -3.97 -8.38
CA GLN A 373 12.48 -3.08 -9.17
C GLN A 373 12.93 -2.98 -10.63
N PHE A 374 14.25 -2.99 -10.87
CA PHE A 374 14.80 -3.10 -12.21
C PHE A 374 14.35 -4.38 -12.91
N GLY A 375 14.50 -5.52 -12.22
CA GLY A 375 14.15 -6.82 -12.76
C GLY A 375 12.64 -6.95 -13.04
N TYR A 376 11.83 -6.32 -12.19
CA TYR A 376 10.39 -6.25 -12.33
C TYR A 376 9.99 -5.38 -13.53
N GLY A 377 10.54 -4.16 -13.68
CA GLY A 377 10.28 -3.31 -14.84
C GLY A 377 10.70 -3.97 -16.17
N PHE A 378 11.86 -4.61 -16.17
CA PHE A 378 12.35 -5.35 -17.33
C PHE A 378 11.45 -6.55 -17.68
N GLY A 379 11.10 -7.37 -16.68
CA GLY A 379 10.23 -8.54 -16.84
C GLY A 379 8.78 -8.21 -17.21
N PHE A 380 8.25 -7.11 -16.66
CA PHE A 380 6.90 -6.63 -16.95
C PHE A 380 6.75 -6.15 -18.40
N THR A 381 7.84 -5.70 -19.02
CA THR A 381 7.82 -5.32 -20.44
C THR A 381 7.46 -6.51 -21.34
N ALA A 382 7.99 -7.71 -21.09
CA ALA A 382 7.61 -8.91 -21.83
C ALA A 382 6.11 -9.21 -21.70
N TYR A 383 5.58 -9.08 -20.50
CA TYR A 383 4.17 -9.31 -20.22
C TYR A 383 3.27 -8.35 -21.01
N MET A 384 3.60 -7.05 -20.97
CA MET A 384 2.88 -6.01 -21.71
C MET A 384 2.94 -6.26 -23.23
N LEU A 385 4.13 -6.57 -23.77
CA LEU A 385 4.29 -6.85 -25.20
C LEU A 385 3.52 -8.10 -25.62
N TYR A 386 3.47 -9.14 -24.77
CA TYR A 386 2.67 -10.32 -25.03
C TYR A 386 1.17 -10.01 -25.04
N MET A 387 0.67 -9.16 -24.15
CA MET A 387 -0.73 -8.69 -24.20
C MET A 387 -1.02 -7.96 -25.51
N ILE A 388 -0.12 -7.08 -25.96
CA ILE A 388 -0.26 -6.37 -27.25
C ILE A 388 -0.28 -7.37 -28.42
N TYR A 389 0.63 -8.36 -28.41
CA TYR A 389 0.67 -9.44 -29.41
C TYR A 389 -0.64 -10.21 -29.44
N PHE A 390 -1.08 -10.70 -28.28
CA PHE A 390 -2.27 -11.54 -28.18
C PHE A 390 -3.55 -10.76 -28.48
N ALA A 391 -3.59 -9.46 -28.16
CA ALA A 391 -4.72 -8.60 -28.47
C ALA A 391 -4.83 -8.26 -29.97
N ALA A 392 -3.73 -8.29 -30.73
CA ALA A 392 -3.70 -7.91 -32.14
C ALA A 392 -4.79 -8.61 -32.98
N GLY A 393 -5.41 -7.86 -33.90
CA GLY A 393 -6.53 -8.32 -34.73
C GLY A 393 -7.62 -7.27 -34.85
N GLU A 394 -8.80 -7.70 -35.32
CA GLU A 394 -9.97 -6.85 -35.60
C GLU A 394 -10.46 -6.10 -34.35
N HIS A 395 -10.59 -6.80 -33.22
CA HIS A 395 -11.07 -6.23 -31.94
C HIS A 395 -9.94 -5.93 -30.94
N LYS A 396 -8.83 -5.34 -31.42
CA LYS A 396 -7.60 -5.15 -30.60
C LYS A 396 -7.80 -4.45 -29.26
N THR A 397 -8.64 -3.41 -29.20
CA THR A 397 -8.90 -2.66 -27.97
C THR A 397 -9.68 -3.49 -26.94
N ALA A 398 -10.74 -4.18 -27.38
CA ALA A 398 -11.53 -5.04 -26.51
C ALA A 398 -10.71 -6.24 -26.01
N HIS A 399 -9.95 -6.89 -26.89
CA HIS A 399 -9.07 -8.00 -26.51
C HIS A 399 -7.98 -7.59 -25.52
N TYR A 400 -7.41 -6.40 -25.69
CA TYR A 400 -6.42 -5.87 -24.74
C TYR A 400 -7.05 -5.62 -23.37
N ALA A 401 -8.27 -5.05 -23.32
CA ALA A 401 -9.00 -4.86 -22.06
C ALA A 401 -9.29 -6.18 -21.34
N ILE A 402 -9.67 -7.23 -22.06
CA ILE A 402 -9.88 -8.57 -21.48
C ILE A 402 -8.56 -9.12 -20.92
N CYS A 403 -7.43 -8.97 -21.63
CA CYS A 403 -6.12 -9.38 -21.12
C CYS A 403 -5.77 -8.64 -19.81
N THR A 404 -6.06 -7.33 -19.74
CA THR A 404 -5.83 -6.53 -18.53
C THR A 404 -6.71 -7.00 -17.36
N ALA A 405 -7.95 -7.41 -17.63
CA ALA A 405 -8.81 -7.99 -16.60
C ALA A 405 -8.24 -9.30 -16.04
N PHE A 406 -7.74 -10.20 -16.90
CA PHE A 406 -7.04 -11.41 -16.46
C PHE A 406 -5.75 -11.11 -15.70
N MET A 407 -4.99 -10.10 -16.12
CA MET A 407 -3.81 -9.63 -15.38
C MET A 407 -4.18 -9.20 -13.95
N ALA A 408 -5.22 -8.37 -13.82
CA ALA A 408 -5.66 -7.89 -12.51
C ALA A 408 -6.13 -9.05 -11.62
N LEU A 409 -6.88 -10.00 -12.18
CA LEU A 409 -7.30 -11.21 -11.48
C LEU A 409 -6.09 -12.07 -11.03
N GLY A 410 -5.10 -12.23 -11.91
CA GLY A 410 -3.87 -12.97 -11.63
C GLY A 410 -3.02 -12.36 -10.52
N MET A 411 -3.11 -11.04 -10.30
CA MET A 411 -2.48 -10.40 -9.15
C MET A 411 -3.32 -10.44 -7.87
N MET A 412 -4.64 -10.26 -8.01
CA MET A 412 -5.53 -10.12 -6.86
C MET A 412 -5.65 -11.42 -6.07
N MET A 413 -5.85 -12.57 -6.74
CA MET A 413 -6.06 -13.84 -6.03
C MET A 413 -4.84 -14.29 -5.21
N PRO A 414 -3.62 -14.34 -5.77
CA PRO A 414 -2.45 -14.76 -4.99
C PRO A 414 -2.11 -13.75 -3.89
N GLY A 415 -2.30 -12.45 -4.14
CA GLY A 415 -2.07 -11.40 -3.15
C GLY A 415 -2.97 -11.52 -1.92
N MET A 416 -4.23 -11.97 -2.07
CA MET A 416 -5.12 -12.22 -0.93
C MET A 416 -4.66 -13.42 -0.08
N MET A 417 -4.09 -14.45 -0.70
CA MET A 417 -3.62 -15.65 0.00
C MET A 417 -2.23 -15.49 0.61
N ALA A 418 -1.43 -14.54 0.13
CA ALA A 418 -0.03 -14.37 0.52
C ALA A 418 0.15 -14.12 2.02
N GLY A 419 -0.64 -13.20 2.61
CA GLY A 419 -0.56 -12.91 4.05
C GLY A 419 -0.92 -14.11 4.91
N TRP A 420 -2.04 -14.78 4.59
CA TRP A 420 -2.44 -16.01 5.28
C TRP A 420 -1.38 -17.10 5.20
N LEU A 421 -0.72 -17.28 4.05
CA LEU A 421 0.34 -18.27 3.90
C LEU A 421 1.59 -17.87 4.70
N GLN A 422 2.02 -16.61 4.63
CA GLN A 422 3.18 -16.13 5.37
C GLN A 422 3.00 -16.22 6.89
N GLU A 423 1.81 -15.94 7.42
CA GLU A 423 1.50 -16.13 8.84
C GLU A 423 1.68 -17.59 9.30
N LEU A 424 1.49 -18.57 8.40
CA LEU A 424 1.60 -19.99 8.71
C LEU A 424 3.05 -20.51 8.64
N ILE A 425 3.85 -20.03 7.68
CA ILE A 425 5.19 -20.59 7.40
C ILE A 425 6.36 -19.68 7.79
N GLY A 426 6.11 -18.42 8.13
CA GLY A 426 7.15 -17.42 8.40
C GLY A 426 7.67 -16.73 7.12
N TYR A 427 8.47 -15.68 7.29
CA TYR A 427 8.98 -14.89 6.16
C TYR A 427 9.97 -15.67 5.31
N GLU A 428 10.95 -16.35 5.91
CA GLU A 428 12.02 -17.03 5.15
C GLU A 428 11.45 -18.14 4.26
N ASN A 429 10.65 -19.04 4.84
CA ASN A 429 9.99 -20.11 4.09
C ASN A 429 8.99 -19.56 3.06
N PHE A 430 8.34 -18.43 3.33
CA PHE A 430 7.47 -17.78 2.36
C PHE A 430 8.24 -17.28 1.13
N PHE A 431 9.42 -16.67 1.29
CA PHE A 431 10.19 -16.25 0.12
C PHE A 431 10.75 -17.45 -0.67
N TRP A 432 11.12 -18.54 0.00
CA TRP A 432 11.44 -19.81 -0.68
C TRP A 432 10.25 -20.38 -1.45
N TRP A 433 9.04 -20.32 -0.87
CA TRP A 433 7.81 -20.69 -1.56
C TRP A 433 7.55 -19.82 -2.81
N VAL A 434 7.75 -18.51 -2.69
CA VAL A 434 7.67 -17.59 -3.84
C VAL A 434 8.71 -17.96 -4.91
N MET A 435 9.93 -18.34 -4.53
CA MET A 435 10.94 -18.84 -5.47
C MET A 435 10.51 -20.12 -6.18
N ILE A 436 9.84 -21.06 -5.49
CA ILE A 436 9.27 -22.25 -6.13
C ILE A 436 8.18 -21.83 -7.13
N CYS A 437 7.37 -20.82 -6.80
CA CYS A 437 6.37 -20.28 -7.73
C CYS A 437 6.99 -19.65 -8.99
N CYS A 438 8.25 -19.20 -8.96
CA CYS A 438 8.96 -18.74 -10.16
C CYS A 438 9.14 -19.85 -11.20
N VAL A 439 9.18 -21.12 -10.80
CA VAL A 439 9.19 -22.25 -11.73
C VAL A 439 7.95 -22.22 -12.62
N THR A 440 6.79 -21.83 -12.07
CA THR A 440 5.55 -21.67 -12.83
C THR A 440 5.67 -20.56 -13.87
N THR A 441 6.30 -19.43 -13.53
CA THR A 441 6.59 -18.34 -14.48
C THR A 441 7.43 -18.81 -15.66
N ILE A 442 8.49 -19.58 -15.41
CA ILE A 442 9.35 -20.14 -16.46
C ILE A 442 8.60 -21.20 -17.27
N ALA A 443 7.81 -22.06 -16.61
CA ALA A 443 7.03 -23.10 -17.27
C ALA A 443 6.01 -22.50 -18.26
N VAL A 444 5.21 -21.50 -17.85
CA VAL A 444 4.26 -20.86 -18.77
C VAL A 444 4.94 -20.12 -19.91
N THR A 445 6.13 -19.57 -19.65
CA THR A 445 6.95 -18.92 -20.68
C THR A 445 7.40 -19.91 -21.76
N ALA A 446 7.70 -21.15 -21.39
CA ALA A 446 8.11 -22.19 -22.33
C ALA A 446 6.99 -22.61 -23.31
N PHE A 447 5.71 -22.53 -22.88
CA PHE A 447 4.57 -22.91 -23.72
C PHE A 447 4.14 -21.82 -24.70
N ILE A 448 4.60 -20.58 -24.49
CA ILE A 448 4.28 -19.47 -25.38
C ILE A 448 4.98 -19.65 -26.73
N LYS A 449 4.19 -19.52 -27.81
CA LYS A 449 4.72 -19.37 -29.17
C LYS A 449 4.44 -17.95 -29.65
N VAL A 450 5.49 -17.14 -29.74
CA VAL A 450 5.45 -15.81 -30.37
C VAL A 450 6.17 -15.87 -31.71
N ASP A 451 5.63 -15.19 -32.72
CA ASP A 451 6.30 -15.01 -34.00
C ASP A 451 7.61 -14.22 -33.85
N ASP A 452 8.68 -14.69 -34.49
CA ASP A 452 10.05 -14.16 -34.37
C ASP A 452 10.18 -12.69 -34.80
N SER A 453 9.24 -12.20 -35.61
CA SER A 453 9.18 -10.83 -36.10
C SER A 453 8.50 -9.86 -35.13
N PHE A 454 7.70 -10.36 -34.18
CA PHE A 454 6.91 -9.50 -33.32
C PHE A 454 7.76 -8.77 -32.28
N GLY A 455 7.52 -7.47 -32.15
CA GLY A 455 8.26 -6.57 -31.26
C GLY A 455 9.56 -6.04 -31.86
N ARG A 456 10.00 -6.48 -33.05
CA ARG A 456 11.15 -5.86 -33.73
C ARG A 456 10.72 -4.55 -34.39
N LYS A 457 11.52 -3.49 -34.22
CA LYS A 457 11.39 -2.27 -35.02
C LYS A 457 11.67 -2.65 -36.48
N GLN A 458 10.64 -2.59 -37.34
CA GLN A 458 10.86 -2.73 -38.78
C GLN A 458 11.80 -1.61 -39.20
N ALA A 459 12.89 -1.94 -39.90
CA ALA A 459 13.75 -0.94 -40.49
C ALA A 459 12.87 -0.17 -41.49
N GLU A 460 12.64 1.12 -41.22
CA GLU A 460 12.10 2.02 -42.25
C GLU A 460 13.02 1.87 -43.45
N VAL A 461 12.48 1.31 -44.54
CA VAL A 461 13.07 1.44 -45.86
C VAL A 461 13.02 2.94 -46.12
N LYS A 462 14.14 3.63 -45.88
CA LYS A 462 14.33 4.99 -46.37
C LYS A 462 14.15 4.93 -47.89
N ALA A 463 12.99 5.37 -48.34
CA ALA A 463 12.71 5.63 -49.75
C ALA A 463 13.55 6.81 -50.23
#